data_AF-A0A660SSJ0-F1
#
_entry.id   AF-A0A660SSJ0-F1
#
_cell.length_a   1.000
_cell.length_b   1.000
_cell.length_c   1.000
_cell.angle_alpha   90.00
_cell.angle_beta   90.00
_cell.angle_gamma   90.00
#
_symmetry.space_group_name_H-M   'P 1'
#
loop_
_entity.id
_entity.type
_entity.pdbx_description
1 polymer ?
#
loop_
_entity_poly.entity_id
_entity_poly.type
_entity_poly.pdbx_seq_one_letter_code
_entity_poly.pdbx_strand_id
1 'polypeptide(L)'
;VLIDPKLIRPDYDANIDSADFEALGLEDSSDEHFLQFSIVTIPEDRQGMTANLQGPIIINKESRLGRQCISQNDSWNVRHNILEEMAAGKDAC
;
A
#
# COMPACT_ATOMS: atom_id res chain seq x y z
N VAL A 1 10.80 -0.95 -6.46
CA VAL A 1 9.82 -1.86 -7.11
C VAL A 1 8.45 -1.57 -6.53
N LEU A 2 7.38 -1.63 -7.32
CA LEU A 2 6.00 -1.44 -6.85
C LEU A 2 5.26 -2.78 -6.89
N ILE A 3 4.37 -2.99 -5.93
CA ILE A 3 3.51 -4.17 -5.84
C ILE A 3 2.14 -3.76 -5.31
N ASP A 4 1.09 -4.49 -5.69
CA ASP A 4 -0.20 -4.40 -5.01
C ASP A 4 -0.02 -4.90 -3.56
N PRO A 5 -0.25 -4.05 -2.55
CA PRO A 5 -0.06 -4.43 -1.15
C PRO A 5 -0.98 -5.58 -0.71
N LYS A 6 -2.12 -5.80 -1.38
CA LYS A 6 -3.03 -6.91 -1.06
C LYS A 6 -2.47 -8.29 -1.39
N LEU A 7 -1.44 -8.35 -2.24
CA LEU A 7 -0.68 -9.58 -2.49
C LEU A 7 0.22 -9.98 -1.31
N ILE A 8 0.56 -9.02 -0.45
CA ILE A 8 1.39 -9.23 0.75
C ILE A 8 0.49 -9.37 1.98
N ARG A 9 -0.51 -8.49 2.11
CA ARG A 9 -1.49 -8.47 3.20
C ARG A 9 -2.91 -8.34 2.64
N PRO A 10 -3.69 -9.44 2.56
CA PRO A 10 -5.03 -9.42 1.96
C PRO A 10 -6.00 -8.44 2.65
N ASP A 11 -5.81 -8.23 3.94
CA ASP A 11 -6.57 -7.32 4.81
C ASP A 11 -6.00 -5.89 4.85
N TYR A 12 -5.06 -5.56 3.95
CA TYR A 12 -4.45 -4.24 3.93
C TYR A 12 -5.47 -3.14 3.60
N ASP A 13 -5.62 -2.22 4.55
CA ASP A 13 -6.34 -0.96 4.41
C ASP A 13 -5.46 0.19 4.89
N ALA A 14 -5.09 1.06 3.97
CA ALA A 14 -4.21 2.17 4.25
C ALA A 14 -4.89 3.31 5.01
N ASN A 15 -6.22 3.40 5.11
CA ASN A 15 -6.91 4.53 5.76
C ASN A 15 -6.29 5.90 5.38
N ILE A 16 -6.54 6.36 4.15
CA ILE A 16 -5.94 7.59 3.61
C ILE A 16 -6.81 8.81 3.96
N ASP A 17 -6.15 9.95 4.23
CA ASP A 17 -6.85 11.20 4.52
C ASP A 17 -7.70 11.67 3.31
N SER A 18 -8.92 12.13 3.59
CA SER A 18 -9.81 12.71 2.58
C SER A 18 -9.18 13.83 1.73
N ALA A 19 -8.28 14.64 2.32
CA ALA A 19 -7.59 15.71 1.60
C ALA A 19 -6.60 15.17 0.55
N ASP A 20 -6.05 13.97 0.75
CA ASP A 20 -5.20 13.30 -0.25
C ASP A 20 -6.05 12.77 -1.41
N PHE A 21 -7.24 12.22 -1.14
CA PHE A 21 -8.19 11.80 -2.17
C PHE A 21 -8.67 12.99 -3.00
N GLU A 22 -9.08 14.08 -2.35
CA GLU A 22 -9.52 15.30 -3.04
C GLU A 22 -8.42 15.85 -3.96
N ALA A 23 -7.18 15.88 -3.49
CA ALA A 23 -6.05 16.35 -4.30
C ALA A 23 -5.72 15.47 -5.51
N LEU A 24 -6.17 14.21 -5.52
CA LEU A 24 -6.06 13.28 -6.64
C LEU A 24 -7.31 13.22 -7.51
N GLY A 25 -8.38 13.93 -7.12
CA GLY A 25 -9.69 13.88 -7.78
C GLY A 25 -10.34 12.50 -7.66
N LEU A 26 -10.25 11.88 -6.49
CA LEU A 26 -10.86 10.59 -6.15
C LEU A 26 -11.87 10.79 -5.02
N GLU A 27 -12.93 9.98 -4.97
CA GLU A 27 -13.90 10.02 -3.87
C GLU A 27 -13.33 9.32 -2.62
N ASP A 28 -12.89 8.08 -2.77
CA ASP A 28 -12.26 7.27 -1.73
C ASP A 28 -11.51 6.05 -2.33
N SER A 29 -11.18 5.05 -1.51
CA SER A 29 -10.51 3.82 -1.95
C SER A 29 -11.37 2.84 -2.77
N SER A 30 -12.68 3.07 -2.87
CA SER A 30 -13.63 2.28 -3.66
C SER A 30 -13.86 2.82 -5.07
N ASP A 31 -13.36 4.02 -5.36
CA ASP A 31 -13.40 4.67 -6.67
C ASP A 31 -12.81 3.76 -7.76
N GLU A 32 -13.47 3.68 -8.92
CA GLU A 32 -13.03 2.80 -10.01
C GLU A 32 -11.68 3.21 -10.61
N HIS A 33 -11.29 4.48 -10.48
CA HIS A 33 -10.04 5.03 -10.98
C HIS A 33 -8.88 4.92 -9.99
N PHE A 34 -9.16 4.51 -8.75
CA PHE A 34 -8.17 4.32 -7.70
C PHE A 34 -7.22 3.15 -8.02
N LEU A 35 -5.92 3.40 -7.93
CA LEU A 35 -4.87 2.40 -7.91
C LEU A 35 -3.99 2.62 -6.69
N GLN A 36 -3.59 1.51 -6.06
CA GLN A 36 -2.76 1.51 -4.85
C GLN A 36 -1.56 0.59 -5.00
N PHE A 37 -0.39 1.10 -4.61
CA PHE A 37 0.84 0.33 -4.62
C PHE A 37 1.65 0.55 -3.34
N SER A 38 2.39 -0.48 -2.93
CA SER A 38 3.45 -0.36 -1.94
C SER A 38 4.82 -0.37 -2.60
N ILE A 39 5.77 0.34 -2.00
CA ILE A 39 7.17 0.32 -2.40
C ILE A 39 7.87 -0.84 -1.71
N VAL A 40 8.52 -1.68 -2.51
CA VAL A 40 9.37 -2.78 -2.03
C VAL A 40 10.84 -2.39 -2.09
N THR A 41 11.52 -2.61 -0.97
CA THR A 41 12.99 -2.57 -0.83
C THR A 41 13.54 -3.97 -0.99
N ILE A 42 14.43 -4.15 -1.97
CA ILE A 42 15.07 -5.44 -2.30
C ILE A 42 16.56 -5.36 -1.92
N PRO A 43 16.98 -5.99 -0.82
CA PRO A 43 18.40 -6.12 -0.48
C PRO A 43 19.06 -7.29 -1.23
N GLU A 44 20.37 -7.46 -1.04
CA GLU A 44 21.14 -8.57 -1.65
C GLU A 44 20.61 -9.95 -1.21
N ASP A 45 20.37 -10.12 0.10
CA ASP A 45 19.67 -11.29 0.63
C ASP A 45 18.16 -11.11 0.48
N ARG A 46 17.55 -11.91 -0.40
CA ARG A 46 16.11 -11.83 -0.68
C ARG A 46 15.22 -12.14 0.52
N GLN A 47 15.73 -12.80 1.57
CA GLN A 47 14.96 -13.01 2.80
C GLN A 47 14.68 -11.69 3.54
N GLY A 48 15.50 -10.66 3.31
CA GLY A 48 15.35 -9.33 3.91
C GLY A 48 14.46 -8.37 3.11
N MET A 49 13.70 -8.83 2.10
CA MET A 49 12.82 -7.95 1.34
C MET A 49 11.73 -7.37 2.23
N THR A 50 11.54 -6.04 2.14
CA THR A 50 10.53 -5.32 2.91
C THR A 50 9.62 -4.49 2.05
N ALA A 51 8.36 -4.35 2.45
CA ALA A 51 7.38 -3.45 1.87
C ALA A 51 7.07 -2.28 2.80
N ASN A 52 6.90 -1.09 2.24
CA ASN A 52 6.41 0.07 2.96
C ASN A 52 4.88 0.09 2.90
N LEU A 53 4.22 -0.38 3.95
CA LEU A 53 2.75 -0.38 4.06
C LEU A 53 2.22 0.92 4.69
N GLN A 54 3.07 1.68 5.38
CA GLN A 54 2.73 2.99 5.94
C GLN A 54 2.60 4.09 4.87
N GLY A 55 3.35 3.99 3.78
CA GLY A 55 3.48 5.05 2.77
C GLY A 55 3.09 4.59 1.36
N PRO A 56 1.81 4.25 1.10
CA PRO A 56 1.38 3.76 -0.20
C PRO A 56 1.44 4.85 -1.27
N ILE A 57 1.64 4.42 -2.51
CA ILE A 57 1.48 5.23 -3.71
C ILE A 57 0.03 5.08 -4.18
N ILE A 58 -0.70 6.20 -4.18
CA ILE A 58 -2.06 6.29 -4.71
C ILE A 58 -2.01 6.97 -6.06
N ILE A 59 -2.69 6.40 -7.05
CA ILE A 59 -2.77 6.93 -8.42
C ILE A 59 -4.23 6.96 -8.83
N ASN A 60 -4.68 8.09 -9.36
CA ASN A 60 -5.91 8.17 -10.14
C ASN A 60 -5.56 7.87 -11.60
N LYS A 61 -6.06 6.76 -12.14
CA LYS A 61 -5.75 6.33 -13.51
C LYS A 61 -6.41 7.19 -14.60
N GLU A 62 -7.49 7.88 -14.27
CA GLU A 62 -8.17 8.81 -15.18
C GLU A 62 -7.41 10.13 -15.28
N SER A 63 -7.21 10.82 -14.14
CA SER A 63 -6.51 12.12 -14.10
C SER A 63 -5.00 12.00 -14.28
N ARG A 64 -4.45 10.78 -14.11
CA ARG A 64 -3.01 10.46 -14.12
C ARG A 64 -2.21 11.18 -13.05
N LEU A 65 -2.89 11.64 -12.00
CA LEU A 65 -2.26 12.19 -10.82
C LEU A 65 -1.88 11.05 -9.87
N GLY A 66 -0.71 11.19 -9.24
CA GLY A 66 -0.25 10.25 -8.23
C GLY A 66 0.39 10.97 -7.06
N ARG A 67 0.23 10.40 -5.87
CA ARG A 67 0.80 10.91 -4.62
C ARG A 67 1.27 9.73 -3.77
N GLN A 68 2.37 9.94 -3.04
CA GLN A 68 2.72 9.07 -1.92
C GLN A 68 2.02 9.62 -0.67
N CYS A 69 1.03 8.89 -0.18
CA CYS A 69 0.25 9.27 0.98
C CYS A 69 0.83 8.61 2.24
N ILE A 70 0.44 9.12 3.41
CA ILE A 70 0.75 8.49 4.69
C ILE A 70 -0.53 7.84 5.21
N SER A 71 -0.46 6.54 5.49
CA SER A 71 -1.54 5.79 6.10
C SER A 71 -1.88 6.33 7.50
N GLN A 72 -3.16 6.46 7.83
CA GLN A 72 -3.58 6.79 9.20
C GLN A 72 -3.82 5.54 10.05
N ASN A 73 -3.52 4.35 9.52
CA ASN A 73 -3.67 3.09 10.24
C ASN A 73 -2.36 2.72 10.94
N ASP A 74 -2.36 2.85 12.27
CA ASP A 74 -1.20 2.57 13.13
C ASP A 74 -0.71 1.11 13.10
N SER A 75 -1.47 0.20 12.47
CA SER A 75 -1.06 -1.20 12.26
C SER A 75 0.07 -1.32 11.24
N TRP A 76 0.27 -0.31 10.39
CA TRP A 76 1.26 -0.33 9.33
C TRP A 76 2.52 0.43 9.69
N ASN A 77 3.62 0.04 9.04
CA ASN A 77 4.97 0.53 9.26
C ASN A 77 5.68 0.69 7.91
N VAL A 78 6.80 1.40 7.96
CA VAL A 78 7.62 1.66 6.77
C VAL A 78 8.41 0.44 6.29
N ARG A 79 8.52 -0.60 7.13
CA ARG A 79 9.25 -1.84 6.84
C ARG A 79 8.49 -3.04 7.39
N HIS A 80 7.80 -3.73 6.51
CA HIS A 80 7.22 -5.04 6.77
C HIS A 80 7.98 -6.11 6.00
N ASN A 81 8.45 -7.16 6.65
CA ASN A 81 9.08 -8.27 5.94
C ASN A 81 8.03 -9.00 5.09
N ILE A 82 8.26 -9.07 3.79
CA ILE A 82 7.26 -9.61 2.86
C ILE A 82 6.93 -11.07 3.16
N LEU A 83 7.92 -11.89 3.52
CA LEU A 83 7.72 -13.31 3.78
C LEU A 83 6.92 -13.55 5.07
N GLU A 84 7.19 -12.76 6.11
CA GLU A 84 6.47 -12.83 7.38
C GLU A 84 5.01 -12.42 7.21
N GLU A 85 4.75 -11.32 6.51
CA GLU A 85 3.38 -10.83 6.25
C GLU A 85 2.57 -11.83 5.42
N MET A 86 3.18 -12.43 4.40
CA MET A 86 2.51 -13.44 3.56
C MET A 86 2.23 -14.75 4.32
N ALA A 87 3.03 -15.08 5.33
CA ALA A 87 2.76 -16.21 6.22
C ALA A 87 1.57 -15.88 7.14
N ALA A 88 1.58 -14.70 7.77
CA ALA A 88 0.51 -14.25 8.66
C ALA A 88 -0.85 -14.11 7.95
N GLY A 89 -0.86 -13.63 6.70
CA GLY A 89 -2.09 -13.47 5.91
C GLY A 89 -2.77 -14.79 5.50
N LYS A 90 -2.07 -15.93 5.55
CA LYS A 90 -2.66 -17.25 5.26
C LYS A 90 -3.44 -17.84 6.42
N ASP A 91 -3.07 -17.49 7.65
CA ASP A 91 -3.71 -18.02 8.86
C ASP A 91 -5.01 -17.29 9.24
N ALA A 92 -5.34 -16.22 8.51
CA ALA A 92 -6.58 -15.45 8.66
C ALA A 92 -7.77 -15.99 7.84
N CYS A 93 -7.60 -17.14 7.16
CA CYS A 93 -8.63 -17.81 6.34
C CYS A 93 -9.13 -19.11 6.98
#